data_AF-A0A2V6R4H3-F1
#
_entry.id   AF-A0A2V6R4H3-F1
#
_cell.length_a   1.000
_cell.length_b   1.000
_cell.length_c   1.000
_cell.angle_alpha   90.00
_cell.angle_beta   90.00
_cell.angle_gamma   90.00
#
_symmetry.space_group_name_H-M   'P 1'
#
loop_
_entity.id
_entity.type
_entity.pdbx_description
1 polymer ?
#
loop_
_entity_poly.entity_id
_entity_poly.type
_entity_poly.pdbx_seq_one_letter_code
_entity_poly.pdbx_strand_id
1 'polypeptide(L)'
;MTADGVLPALLEQRRHQTRSALTRRGWVLLVSLLGLGLSALGLFASISSWREGVRPSPLTLILLAFGFISFGVVLGACLIWLFRAKARIVPYFARELGPYPGESAVAFGRGHDLYRSSAALDRLAATLGVRPLSTFGFGDDLYEQPVHWSPPSEGLRTVEALRAGLGGCPSAGPDIARDLDALASVLRIAVAQGVGFALLLRLGGGDAQSAGVFEARSRVGRFW
;
A
#
# COMPACT_ATOMS: atom_id res chain seq x y z
N MET A 1 -13.84 10.39 18.68
CA MET A 1 -14.19 9.10 18.06
C MET A 1 -13.93 8.00 19.09
N THR A 2 -14.97 7.29 19.51
CA THR A 2 -14.85 6.12 20.40
C THR A 2 -14.21 4.96 19.65
N ALA A 3 -13.47 4.09 20.36
CA ALA A 3 -12.70 2.98 19.79
C ALA A 3 -13.54 2.02 18.90
N ASP A 4 -14.87 2.00 19.06
CA ASP A 4 -15.81 1.21 18.26
C ASP A 4 -15.88 1.64 16.77
N GLY A 5 -15.48 2.87 16.44
CA GLY A 5 -15.53 3.40 15.06
C GLY A 5 -14.31 3.09 14.19
N VAL A 6 -13.23 2.55 14.77
CA VAL A 6 -11.92 2.41 14.11
C VAL A 6 -11.88 1.26 13.11
N LEU A 7 -12.34 0.08 13.52
CA LEU A 7 -12.36 -1.09 12.65
C LEU A 7 -13.22 -0.82 11.40
N PRO A 8 -14.40 -0.17 11.50
CA PRO A 8 -15.12 0.35 10.33
C PRO A 8 -14.28 1.24 9.42
N ALA A 9 -13.55 2.23 9.95
CA ALA A 9 -12.74 3.16 9.15
C ALA A 9 -11.59 2.46 8.40
N LEU A 10 -10.88 1.54 9.06
CA LEU A 10 -9.83 0.71 8.43
C LEU A 10 -10.40 -0.20 7.34
N LEU A 11 -11.56 -0.82 7.59
CA LEU A 11 -12.25 -1.67 6.61
C LEU A 11 -12.76 -0.87 5.42
N GLU A 12 -13.30 0.33 5.67
CA GLU A 12 -13.75 1.25 4.64
C GLU A 12 -12.58 1.73 3.77
N GLN A 13 -11.47 2.13 4.39
CA GLN A 13 -10.28 2.51 3.65
C GLN A 13 -9.72 1.34 2.83
N ARG A 14 -9.67 0.14 3.40
CA ARG A 14 -9.27 -1.08 2.66
C ARG A 14 -10.19 -1.33 1.47
N ARG A 15 -11.50 -1.23 1.65
CA ARG A 15 -12.49 -1.41 0.56
C ARG A 15 -12.29 -0.36 -0.52
N HIS A 16 -12.09 0.90 -0.14
CA HIS A 16 -11.85 1.99 -1.07
C HIS A 16 -10.58 1.75 -1.89
N GLN A 17 -9.44 1.48 -1.24
CA GLN A 17 -8.17 1.18 -1.92
C GLN A 17 -8.28 -0.06 -2.82
N THR A 18 -9.01 -1.09 -2.39
CA THR A 18 -9.24 -2.30 -3.20
C THR A 18 -10.07 -1.96 -4.44
N ARG A 19 -11.14 -1.18 -4.31
CA ARG A 19 -11.96 -0.71 -5.44
C ARG A 19 -11.13 0.13 -6.40
N SER A 20 -10.42 1.14 -5.91
CA SER A 20 -9.60 2.03 -6.74
C SER A 20 -8.46 1.29 -7.45
N ALA A 21 -7.87 0.27 -6.81
CA ALA A 21 -6.89 -0.61 -7.45
C ALA A 21 -7.53 -1.50 -8.51
N LEU A 22 -8.70 -2.09 -8.24
CA LEU A 22 -9.47 -2.89 -9.20
C LEU A 22 -9.88 -2.05 -10.41
N THR A 23 -10.35 -0.81 -10.24
CA THR A 23 -10.72 0.08 -11.34
C THR A 23 -9.52 0.36 -12.25
N ARG A 24 -8.37 0.76 -11.68
CA ARG A 24 -7.14 1.02 -12.45
C ARG A 24 -6.69 -0.23 -13.23
N ARG A 25 -6.77 -1.40 -12.60
CA ARG A 25 -6.40 -2.67 -13.25
C ARG A 25 -7.42 -3.14 -14.26
N GLY A 26 -8.70 -2.86 -14.03
CA GLY A 26 -9.77 -3.12 -14.98
C GLY A 26 -9.52 -2.40 -16.29
N TRP A 27 -9.10 -1.13 -16.24
CA TRP A 27 -8.65 -0.39 -17.42
C TRP A 27 -7.45 -1.04 -18.11
N VAL A 28 -6.42 -1.42 -17.35
CA VAL A 28 -5.24 -2.11 -17.91
C VAL A 28 -5.65 -3.43 -18.58
N LEU A 29 -6.48 -4.24 -17.93
CA LEU A 29 -6.98 -5.50 -18.48
C LEU A 29 -7.84 -5.27 -19.71
N LEU A 30 -8.67 -4.22 -19.75
CA LEU A 30 -9.50 -3.87 -20.90
C LEU A 30 -8.64 -3.48 -22.10
N VAL A 31 -7.60 -2.66 -21.89
CA VAL A 31 -6.63 -2.30 -22.93
C VAL A 31 -5.87 -3.55 -23.41
N SER A 32 -5.47 -4.43 -22.49
CA SER A 32 -4.81 -5.69 -22.87
C SER A 32 -5.76 -6.64 -23.62
N LEU A 33 -7.05 -6.71 -23.26
CA LEU A 33 -8.08 -7.48 -23.97
C LEU A 33 -8.32 -6.95 -25.39
N LEU A 34 -8.35 -5.62 -25.57
CA LEU A 34 -8.40 -5.01 -26.89
C LEU A 34 -7.19 -5.41 -27.74
N GLY A 35 -5.98 -5.33 -27.18
CA GLY A 35 -4.76 -5.78 -27.85
C GLY A 35 -4.77 -7.28 -28.19
N LEU A 36 -5.31 -8.11 -27.30
CA LEU A 36 -5.51 -9.54 -27.53
C LEU A 36 -6.51 -9.79 -28.67
N GLY A 37 -7.62 -9.04 -28.71
CA GLY A 37 -8.62 -9.12 -29.78
C GLY A 37 -8.03 -8.74 -31.14
N LEU A 38 -7.25 -7.66 -31.21
CA LEU A 38 -6.50 -7.29 -32.42
C LEU A 38 -5.51 -8.37 -32.84
N SER A 39 -4.81 -8.98 -31.88
CA SER A 39 -3.92 -10.11 -32.13
C SER A 39 -4.72 -11.28 -32.71
N ALA A 40 -5.82 -11.70 -32.08
CA ALA A 40 -6.65 -12.80 -32.55
C ALA A 40 -7.21 -12.57 -33.97
N LEU A 41 -7.63 -11.34 -34.30
CA LEU A 41 -8.03 -10.97 -35.66
C LEU A 41 -6.86 -11.09 -36.65
N GLY A 42 -5.65 -10.66 -36.27
CA GLY A 42 -4.44 -10.83 -37.07
C GLY A 42 -4.06 -12.30 -37.29
N LEU A 43 -4.27 -13.16 -36.28
CA LEU A 43 -4.10 -14.61 -36.41
C LEU A 43 -5.12 -15.20 -37.39
N PHE A 44 -6.39 -14.83 -37.26
CA PHE A 44 -7.44 -15.31 -38.15
C PHE A 44 -7.15 -14.92 -39.61
N ALA A 45 -6.76 -13.67 -39.86
CA ALA A 45 -6.35 -13.20 -41.18
C ALA A 45 -5.10 -13.93 -41.72
N SER A 46 -4.11 -14.24 -40.87
CA SER A 46 -2.95 -15.06 -41.28
C SER A 46 -3.34 -16.50 -41.63
N ILE A 47 -4.31 -17.08 -40.90
CA ILE A 47 -4.79 -18.44 -41.20
C ILE A 47 -5.55 -18.45 -42.54
N SER A 48 -6.40 -17.44 -42.80
CA SER A 48 -7.12 -17.34 -44.07
C SER A 48 -6.16 -17.14 -45.25
N SER A 49 -5.17 -16.25 -45.13
CA SER A 49 -4.17 -16.04 -46.19
C SER A 49 -3.32 -17.29 -46.45
N TRP A 50 -3.01 -18.05 -45.40
CA TRP A 50 -2.26 -19.30 -45.56
C TRP A 50 -3.05 -20.38 -46.30
N ARG A 51 -4.38 -20.46 -46.08
CA ARG A 51 -5.26 -21.34 -46.85
C ARG A 51 -5.29 -20.97 -48.34
N GLU A 52 -5.10 -19.70 -48.67
CA GLU A 52 -4.99 -19.19 -50.04
C GLU A 52 -3.56 -19.34 -50.62
N GLY A 53 -2.63 -19.96 -49.89
CA GLY A 53 -1.26 -20.22 -50.34
C GLY A 53 -0.25 -19.10 -50.03
N VAL A 54 -0.70 -17.99 -49.42
CA VAL A 54 0.17 -16.87 -49.03
C VAL A 54 0.73 -17.12 -47.64
N ARG A 55 2.06 -17.26 -47.54
CA ARG A 55 2.72 -17.49 -46.25
C ARG A 55 2.72 -16.20 -45.42
N PRO A 56 2.28 -16.24 -44.14
CA PRO A 56 2.35 -15.07 -43.27
C PRO A 56 3.81 -14.68 -43.02
N SER A 57 4.06 -13.37 -42.93
CA SER A 57 5.40 -12.87 -42.66
C SER A 57 5.86 -13.25 -41.24
N PRO A 58 7.15 -13.51 -41.01
CA PRO A 58 7.67 -13.79 -39.67
C PRO A 58 7.42 -12.64 -38.69
N LEU A 59 7.39 -11.38 -39.16
CA LEU A 59 7.04 -10.21 -38.34
C LEU A 59 5.61 -10.29 -37.82
N THR A 60 4.66 -10.73 -38.64
CA THR A 60 3.26 -10.92 -38.24
C THR A 60 3.12 -11.94 -37.11
N LEU A 61 3.85 -13.06 -37.22
CA LEU A 61 3.86 -14.10 -36.18
C LEU A 61 4.52 -13.62 -34.88
N ILE A 62 5.58 -12.82 -34.95
CA ILE A 62 6.25 -12.24 -33.78
C ILE A 62 5.32 -11.26 -33.06
N LEU A 63 4.66 -10.35 -33.79
CA LEU A 63 3.72 -9.38 -33.20
C LEU A 63 2.55 -10.10 -32.52
N LEU A 64 2.05 -11.17 -33.15
CA LEU A 64 0.99 -11.99 -32.58
C LEU A 64 1.43 -12.66 -31.28
N ALA A 65 2.56 -13.36 -31.28
CA ALA A 65 3.09 -14.02 -30.10
C ALA A 65 3.33 -13.02 -28.96
N PHE A 66 3.85 -11.84 -29.28
CA PHE A 66 4.04 -10.76 -28.31
C PHE A 66 2.71 -10.29 -27.69
N GLY A 67 1.65 -10.14 -28.48
CA GLY A 67 0.31 -9.78 -27.99
C GLY A 67 -0.25 -10.79 -26.99
N PHE A 68 -0.15 -12.09 -27.28
CA PHE A 68 -0.61 -13.15 -26.36
C PHE A 68 0.26 -13.26 -25.10
N ILE A 69 1.58 -13.19 -25.23
CA ILE A 69 2.51 -13.27 -24.08
C ILE A 69 2.31 -12.06 -23.15
N SER A 70 2.26 -10.85 -23.72
CA SER A 70 2.05 -9.63 -22.94
C SER A 70 0.71 -9.65 -22.19
N PHE A 71 -0.37 -10.11 -22.83
CA PHE A 71 -1.66 -10.31 -22.16
C PHE A 71 -1.55 -11.30 -20.99
N GLY A 72 -0.94 -12.46 -21.22
CA GLY A 72 -0.75 -13.48 -20.18
C GLY A 72 0.05 -12.98 -18.98
N VAL A 73 1.12 -12.21 -19.22
CA VAL A 73 1.93 -11.57 -18.17
C VAL A 73 1.11 -10.55 -17.38
N VAL A 74 0.35 -9.67 -18.06
CA VAL A 74 -0.49 -8.66 -17.41
C VAL A 74 -1.58 -9.31 -16.56
N LEU A 75 -2.26 -10.33 -17.10
CA LEU A 75 -3.28 -11.08 -16.38
C LEU A 75 -2.70 -11.78 -15.15
N GLY A 76 -1.56 -12.46 -15.32
CA GLY A 76 -0.84 -13.13 -14.24
C GLY A 76 -0.44 -12.15 -13.13
N ALA A 77 0.13 -10.99 -13.49
CA ALA A 77 0.49 -9.95 -12.53
C ALA A 77 -0.74 -9.39 -11.78
N CYS A 78 -1.87 -9.20 -12.47
CA CYS A 78 -3.12 -8.76 -11.85
C CYS A 78 -3.64 -9.76 -10.81
N LEU A 79 -3.65 -11.05 -11.15
CA LEU A 79 -4.09 -12.13 -10.27
C LEU A 79 -3.14 -12.32 -9.09
N ILE A 80 -1.82 -12.40 -9.33
CA ILE A 80 -0.82 -12.58 -8.27
C ILE A 80 -0.92 -11.45 -7.23
N TRP A 81 -1.12 -10.21 -7.68
CA TRP A 81 -1.26 -9.11 -6.75
C TRP A 81 -2.51 -9.22 -5.87
N LEU A 82 -3.65 -9.71 -6.36
CA LEU A 82 -4.84 -9.91 -5.52
C LEU A 82 -4.54 -10.83 -4.33
N PHE A 83 -3.70 -11.85 -4.54
CA PHE A 83 -3.25 -12.76 -3.48
C PHE A 83 -2.10 -12.20 -2.64
N ARG A 84 -1.24 -11.34 -3.20
CA ARG A 84 -0.05 -10.80 -2.51
C ARG A 84 -0.24 -9.41 -1.91
N ALA A 85 -1.36 -8.74 -2.16
CA ALA A 85 -1.64 -7.41 -1.63
C ALA A 85 -1.87 -7.47 -0.11
N LYS A 86 -0.79 -7.29 0.64
CA LYS A 86 -0.83 -7.15 2.09
C LYS A 86 -1.12 -5.69 2.46
N ALA A 87 -2.01 -5.50 3.42
CA ALA A 87 -2.27 -4.20 4.01
C ALA A 87 -1.22 -3.92 5.09
N ARG A 88 -0.72 -2.69 5.16
CA ARG A 88 0.22 -2.23 6.19
C ARG A 88 -0.13 -0.82 6.64
N ILE A 89 0.13 -0.51 7.91
CA ILE A 89 0.02 0.85 8.46
C ILE A 89 1.41 1.50 8.39
N VAL A 90 1.51 2.65 7.74
CA VAL A 90 2.77 3.38 7.60
C VAL A 90 2.64 4.82 8.09
N PRO A 91 3.73 5.44 8.56
CA PRO A 91 3.72 6.84 8.92
C PRO A 91 3.73 7.74 7.67
N TYR A 92 3.10 8.90 7.80
CA TYR A 92 2.99 9.92 6.78
C TYR A 92 3.17 11.29 7.41
N PHE A 93 3.97 12.16 6.80
CA PHE A 93 4.42 13.41 7.42
C PHE A 93 3.94 14.63 6.65
N ALA A 94 3.67 15.72 7.37
CA ALA A 94 3.22 16.98 6.77
C ALA A 94 4.29 17.63 5.88
N ARG A 95 5.57 17.32 6.13
CA ARG A 95 6.71 17.77 5.34
C ARG A 95 7.75 16.66 5.24
N GLU A 96 8.57 16.73 4.20
CA GLU A 96 9.78 15.94 4.07
C GLU A 96 10.67 16.15 5.30
N LEU A 97 11.01 15.04 5.92
CA LEU A 97 11.93 14.95 7.03
C LEU A 97 13.37 14.96 6.47
N GLY A 98 13.65 14.42 5.27
CA GLY A 98 14.98 14.35 4.65
C GLY A 98 15.54 12.91 4.50
N PRO A 99 16.82 12.73 4.12
CA PRO A 99 17.41 11.40 3.95
C PRO A 99 17.73 10.75 5.31
N TYR A 100 17.12 9.59 5.59
CA TYR A 100 17.37 8.82 6.82
C TYR A 100 17.93 7.43 6.54
N PRO A 101 19.15 7.13 7.01
CA PRO A 101 19.70 5.78 6.93
C PRO A 101 19.13 4.87 8.03
N GLY A 102 19.14 3.56 7.77
CA GLY A 102 18.94 2.53 8.80
C GLY A 102 17.47 2.20 9.13
N GLU A 103 17.17 1.99 10.41
CA GLU A 103 15.89 1.46 10.89
C GLU A 103 14.68 2.35 10.56
N SER A 104 14.88 3.65 10.39
CA SER A 104 13.80 4.60 10.04
C SER A 104 13.29 4.40 8.62
N ALA A 105 14.13 3.95 7.68
CA ALA A 105 13.69 3.59 6.34
C ALA A 105 12.82 2.31 6.35
N VAL A 106 13.04 1.43 7.33
CA VAL A 106 12.30 0.16 7.47
C VAL A 106 10.84 0.41 7.88
N ALA A 107 10.55 1.52 8.57
CA ALA A 107 9.19 1.90 9.00
C ALA A 107 8.19 1.98 7.83
N PHE A 108 8.65 2.32 6.62
CA PHE A 108 7.80 2.44 5.42
C PHE A 108 7.57 1.09 4.70
N GLY A 109 8.42 0.10 4.94
CA GLY A 109 8.27 -1.27 4.46
C GLY A 109 7.48 -2.17 5.41
N ARG A 110 7.41 -1.80 6.69
CA ARG A 110 6.77 -2.53 7.80
C ARG A 110 5.32 -2.13 8.04
N GLY A 111 4.72 -2.64 9.12
CA GLY A 111 3.39 -2.25 9.59
C GLY A 111 2.27 -3.24 9.23
N HIS A 112 2.62 -4.44 8.76
CA HIS A 112 1.62 -5.48 8.49
C HIS A 112 1.01 -6.00 9.78
N ASP A 113 1.82 -6.17 10.82
CA ASP A 113 1.37 -6.70 12.10
C ASP A 113 0.70 -5.61 12.94
N LEU A 114 1.06 -4.33 12.73
CA LEU A 114 0.25 -3.19 13.21
C LEU A 114 -1.15 -3.22 12.62
N TYR A 115 -1.30 -3.47 11.31
CA TYR A 115 -2.60 -3.58 10.67
C TYR A 115 -3.39 -4.77 11.23
N ARG A 116 -2.77 -5.96 11.26
CA ARG A 116 -3.41 -7.21 11.69
C ARG A 116 -3.86 -7.15 13.15
N SER A 117 -3.07 -6.51 14.00
CA SER A 117 -3.31 -6.41 15.44
C SER A 117 -3.90 -5.06 15.87
N SER A 118 -4.34 -4.22 14.94
CA SER A 118 -4.85 -2.87 15.20
C SER A 118 -5.91 -2.82 16.29
N ALA A 119 -6.94 -3.67 16.20
CA ALA A 119 -7.99 -3.75 17.21
C ALA A 119 -7.48 -4.20 18.59
N ALA A 120 -6.46 -5.06 18.63
CA ALA A 120 -5.85 -5.49 19.90
C ALA A 120 -4.97 -4.37 20.49
N LEU A 121 -4.22 -3.65 19.65
CA LEU A 121 -3.41 -2.50 20.05
C LEU A 121 -4.28 -1.35 20.57
N ASP A 122 -5.44 -1.12 19.99
CA ASP A 122 -6.36 -0.08 20.48
C ASP A 122 -6.99 -0.44 21.82
N ARG A 123 -7.33 -1.72 22.04
CA ARG A 123 -7.76 -2.19 23.36
C ARG A 123 -6.64 -2.03 24.38
N LEU A 124 -5.41 -2.37 24.01
CA LEU A 124 -4.25 -2.16 24.87
C LEU A 124 -4.05 -0.67 25.17
N ALA A 125 -4.15 0.21 24.18
CA ALA A 125 -4.07 1.66 24.38
C ALA A 125 -5.11 2.16 25.40
N ALA A 126 -6.36 1.69 25.26
CA ALA A 126 -7.42 2.01 26.20
C ALA A 126 -7.11 1.55 27.63
N THR A 127 -6.58 0.32 27.80
CA THR A 127 -6.16 -0.17 29.13
C THR A 127 -5.00 0.61 29.74
N LEU A 128 -4.11 1.16 28.90
CA LEU A 128 -2.96 1.96 29.31
C LEU A 128 -3.32 3.45 29.49
N GLY A 129 -4.58 3.85 29.24
CA GLY A 129 -5.02 5.24 29.31
C GLY A 129 -4.35 6.16 28.27
N VAL A 130 -3.81 5.59 27.19
CA VAL A 130 -3.20 6.36 26.10
C VAL A 130 -4.13 6.40 24.90
N ARG A 131 -3.90 7.40 24.04
CA ARG A 131 -4.67 7.57 22.81
C ARG A 131 -4.48 6.35 21.89
N PRO A 132 -5.53 5.75 21.30
CA PRO A 132 -5.37 4.60 20.42
C PRO A 132 -4.63 4.96 19.13
N LEU A 133 -3.83 4.01 18.62
CA LEU A 133 -2.97 4.23 17.44
C LEU A 133 -3.79 4.62 16.21
N SER A 134 -4.96 4.02 16.08
CA SER A 134 -5.93 4.30 15.02
C SER A 134 -6.44 5.74 14.94
N THR A 135 -6.41 6.48 16.05
CA THR A 135 -6.95 7.85 16.07
C THR A 135 -6.01 8.88 15.44
N PHE A 136 -4.81 8.45 15.02
CA PHE A 136 -3.80 9.28 14.37
C PHE A 136 -3.91 9.27 12.83
N GLY A 137 -4.93 8.69 12.22
CA GLY A 137 -5.08 8.80 10.77
C GLY A 137 -6.09 7.87 10.12
N PHE A 138 -5.74 7.44 8.91
CA PHE A 138 -6.49 6.71 7.87
C PHE A 138 -7.01 7.56 6.72
N GLY A 139 -7.08 8.89 6.84
CA GLY A 139 -7.32 9.74 5.67
C GLY A 139 -6.13 9.69 4.72
N ASP A 140 -6.35 9.40 3.43
CA ASP A 140 -5.32 9.34 2.39
C ASP A 140 -5.64 10.37 1.28
N ASP A 141 -4.79 11.39 1.17
CA ASP A 141 -4.95 12.51 0.24
C ASP A 141 -4.89 12.09 -1.23
N LEU A 142 -4.24 10.97 -1.54
CA LEU A 142 -4.28 10.35 -2.88
C LEU A 142 -5.72 10.01 -3.33
N TYR A 143 -6.63 9.83 -2.37
CA TYR A 143 -8.05 9.54 -2.59
C TYR A 143 -8.94 10.71 -2.15
N GLU A 144 -8.39 11.92 -2.09
CA GLU A 144 -9.11 13.15 -1.68
C GLU A 144 -9.71 13.08 -0.27
N GLN A 145 -9.20 12.18 0.58
CA GLN A 145 -9.63 12.07 1.96
C GLN A 145 -8.85 13.06 2.84
N PRO A 146 -9.52 13.74 3.79
CA PRO A 146 -8.84 14.70 4.65
C PRO A 146 -7.80 14.01 5.54
N VAL A 147 -6.55 14.47 5.46
CA VAL A 147 -5.46 14.01 6.32
C VAL A 147 -5.43 14.88 7.58
N HIS A 148 -5.60 14.26 8.74
CA HIS A 148 -5.50 14.93 10.03
C HIS A 148 -4.09 14.82 10.60
N TRP A 149 -3.35 15.92 10.56
CA TRP A 149 -1.99 16.00 11.12
C TRP A 149 -2.03 16.04 12.64
N SER A 150 -1.47 15.01 13.27
CA SER A 150 -1.38 14.87 14.71
C SER A 150 0.00 15.30 15.23
N PRO A 151 0.10 15.77 16.49
CA PRO A 151 1.39 16.08 17.10
C PRO A 151 2.26 14.82 17.22
N PRO A 152 3.51 14.83 16.72
CA PRO A 152 4.39 13.65 16.73
C PRO A 152 4.74 13.18 18.14
N SER A 153 4.73 14.08 19.13
CA SER A 153 4.97 13.75 20.54
C SER A 153 3.87 12.88 21.13
N GLU A 154 2.61 13.11 20.74
CA GLU A 154 1.48 12.32 21.19
C GLU A 154 1.49 10.92 20.58
N GLY A 155 1.86 10.84 19.29
CA GLY A 155 2.09 9.57 18.59
C GLY A 155 3.22 8.76 19.23
N LEU A 156 4.37 9.39 19.47
CA LEU A 156 5.53 8.74 20.08
C LEU A 156 5.19 8.18 21.46
N ARG A 157 4.56 8.99 22.32
CA ARG A 157 4.10 8.57 23.66
C ARG A 157 3.20 7.33 23.59
N THR A 158 2.29 7.30 22.61
CA THR A 158 1.39 6.16 22.40
C THR A 158 2.17 4.90 22.01
N VAL A 159 3.07 5.01 21.02
CA VAL A 159 3.83 3.87 20.52
C VAL A 159 4.74 3.30 21.60
N GLU A 160 5.40 4.15 22.39
CA GLU A 160 6.26 3.72 23.50
C GLU A 160 5.46 3.06 24.62
N ALA A 161 4.27 3.58 24.96
CA ALA A 161 3.37 2.95 25.94
C ALA A 161 2.89 1.57 25.46
N LEU A 162 2.48 1.46 24.19
CA LEU A 162 2.09 0.17 23.60
C LEU A 162 3.25 -0.83 23.60
N ARG A 163 4.45 -0.37 23.25
CA ARG A 163 5.65 -1.21 23.23
C ARG A 163 6.00 -1.74 24.62
N ALA A 164 5.89 -0.90 25.65
CA ALA A 164 6.09 -1.29 27.05
C ALA A 164 4.99 -2.27 27.52
N GLY A 165 3.73 -1.99 27.20
CA GLY A 165 2.60 -2.86 27.53
C GLY A 165 2.68 -4.25 26.90
N LEU A 166 3.20 -4.36 25.66
CA LEU A 166 3.43 -5.64 25.01
C LEU A 166 4.54 -6.46 25.68
N GLY A 167 5.52 -5.81 26.31
CA GLY A 167 6.59 -6.49 27.06
C GLY A 167 6.06 -7.36 28.22
N GLY A 168 4.85 -7.08 28.71
CA GLY A 168 4.16 -7.89 29.72
C GLY A 168 3.26 -9.00 29.15
N CYS A 169 3.08 -9.09 27.82
CA CYS A 169 2.20 -10.06 27.18
C CYS A 169 2.99 -11.12 26.40
N PRO A 170 3.13 -12.36 26.91
CA PRO A 170 3.87 -13.43 26.24
C PRO A 170 3.27 -13.87 24.90
N SER A 171 2.03 -13.49 24.59
CA SER A 171 1.35 -13.74 23.31
C SER A 171 1.56 -12.65 22.26
N ALA A 172 2.23 -11.53 22.60
CA ALA A 172 2.57 -10.49 21.66
C ALA A 172 3.74 -10.97 20.78
N GLY A 173 3.47 -11.26 19.50
CA GLY A 173 4.51 -11.74 18.59
C GLY A 173 5.67 -10.74 18.43
N PRO A 174 6.90 -11.23 18.23
CA PRO A 174 8.10 -10.38 18.10
C PRO A 174 8.05 -9.42 16.90
N ASP A 175 7.14 -9.64 15.95
CA ASP A 175 6.94 -8.79 14.77
C ASP A 175 6.22 -7.48 15.08
N ILE A 176 5.22 -7.50 15.98
CA ILE A 176 4.50 -6.27 16.37
C ILE A 176 5.43 -5.33 17.12
N ALA A 177 6.26 -5.86 18.02
CA ALA A 177 7.27 -5.09 18.74
C ALA A 177 8.23 -4.40 17.78
N ARG A 178 8.72 -5.13 16.78
CA ARG A 178 9.60 -4.64 15.73
C ARG A 178 8.96 -3.57 14.83
N ASP A 179 7.67 -3.69 14.55
CA ASP A 179 6.92 -2.66 13.81
C ASP A 179 6.77 -1.38 14.65
N LEU A 180 6.47 -1.51 15.95
CA LEU A 180 6.37 -0.37 16.87
C LEU A 180 7.71 0.32 17.09
N ASP A 181 8.81 -0.44 17.21
CA ASP A 181 10.15 0.11 17.37
C ASP A 181 10.57 0.91 16.12
N ALA A 182 10.25 0.40 14.92
CA ALA A 182 10.48 1.11 13.66
C ALA A 182 9.64 2.40 13.59
N LEU A 183 8.36 2.35 13.96
CA LEU A 183 7.49 3.53 14.00
C LEU A 183 7.97 4.57 15.03
N ALA A 184 8.40 4.13 16.21
CA ALA A 184 8.97 5.01 17.24
C ALA A 184 10.23 5.72 16.73
N SER A 185 11.10 4.99 16.01
CA SER A 185 12.35 5.57 15.47
C SER A 185 12.09 6.80 14.59
N VAL A 186 11.09 6.73 13.69
CA VAL A 186 10.76 7.84 12.79
C VAL A 186 9.93 8.92 13.47
N LEU A 187 9.09 8.56 14.45
CA LEU A 187 8.36 9.56 15.24
C LEU A 187 9.30 10.41 16.10
N ARG A 188 10.40 9.86 16.64
CA ARG A 188 11.41 10.67 17.35
C ARG A 188 12.02 11.74 16.45
N ILE A 189 12.25 11.43 15.19
CA ILE A 189 12.75 12.39 14.20
C ILE A 189 11.70 13.48 13.95
N ALA A 190 10.45 13.08 13.73
CA ALA A 190 9.35 14.03 13.56
C ALA A 190 9.15 14.93 14.78
N VAL A 191 9.31 14.41 15.99
CA VAL A 191 9.32 15.19 17.24
C VAL A 191 10.47 16.21 17.23
N ALA A 192 11.70 15.77 16.94
CA ALA A 192 12.87 16.65 16.92
C ALA A 192 12.71 17.82 15.93
N GLN A 193 11.96 17.62 14.84
CA GLN A 193 11.73 18.63 13.81
C GLN A 193 10.39 19.36 13.93
N GLY A 194 9.54 19.00 14.90
CA GLY A 194 8.20 19.57 15.06
C GLY A 194 7.26 19.31 13.87
N VAL A 195 7.44 18.20 13.16
CA VAL A 195 6.66 17.87 11.96
C VAL A 195 5.45 17.02 12.33
N GLY A 196 4.25 17.50 11.97
CA GLY A 196 3.01 16.76 12.16
C GLY A 196 3.01 15.44 11.38
N PHE A 197 2.38 14.42 11.94
CA PHE A 197 2.28 13.09 11.31
C PHE A 197 0.84 12.60 11.26
N ALA A 198 0.59 11.66 10.35
CA ALA A 198 -0.60 10.85 10.29
C ALA A 198 -0.22 9.40 10.01
N LEU A 199 -1.13 8.47 10.27
CA LEU A 199 -0.99 7.08 9.85
C LEU A 199 -1.82 6.82 8.58
N LEU A 200 -1.23 6.12 7.62
CA LEU A 200 -1.91 5.70 6.40
C LEU A 200 -2.00 4.18 6.32
N LEU A 201 -3.13 3.68 5.84
CA LEU A 201 -3.23 2.31 5.36
C LEU A 201 -2.67 2.25 3.94
N ARG A 202 -1.84 1.25 3.65
CA ARG A 202 -1.39 0.97 2.27
C ARG A 202 -1.67 -0.46 1.91
N LEU A 203 -2.31 -0.65 0.75
CA LEU A 203 -2.57 -1.96 0.16
C LEU A 203 -1.54 -2.25 -0.95
N GLY A 204 -0.69 -3.27 -0.75
CA GLY A 204 0.23 -3.75 -1.78
C GLY A 204 1.70 -3.77 -1.37
N GLY A 205 2.43 -4.77 -1.90
CA GLY A 205 3.86 -4.99 -1.72
C GLY A 205 4.72 -4.32 -2.79
N GLY A 206 4.48 -3.04 -3.06
CA GLY A 206 5.43 -2.23 -3.83
C GLY A 206 6.47 -1.67 -2.87
N ASP A 207 7.74 -1.91 -3.18
CA ASP A 207 8.88 -1.28 -2.50
C ASP A 207 8.67 0.23 -2.40
N ALA A 208 9.25 0.84 -1.36
CA ALA A 208 9.21 2.29 -1.11
C ALA A 208 9.47 3.16 -2.36
N GLN A 209 10.15 2.61 -3.36
CA GLN A 209 10.42 3.22 -4.67
C GLN A 209 9.17 3.50 -5.53
N SER A 210 8.11 2.67 -5.47
CA SER A 210 6.88 2.91 -6.26
C SER A 210 6.10 4.13 -5.74
N ALA A 211 6.16 4.38 -4.44
CA ALA A 211 5.50 5.50 -3.78
C ALA A 211 6.17 6.85 -4.08
N GLY A 212 7.50 6.84 -4.21
CA GLY A 212 8.28 8.07 -4.40
C GLY A 212 8.22 8.63 -5.81
N VAL A 213 8.14 7.76 -6.80
CA VAL A 213 8.32 8.18 -8.19
C VAL A 213 6.99 8.55 -8.86
N PHE A 214 5.88 7.91 -8.50
CA PHE A 214 4.58 8.15 -9.15
C PHE A 214 3.56 8.95 -8.32
N GLU A 215 3.63 8.94 -6.99
CA GLU A 215 2.62 9.60 -6.13
C GLU A 215 3.05 11.00 -5.62
N ALA A 216 4.31 11.40 -5.80
CA ALA A 216 4.85 12.64 -5.22
C ALA A 216 4.19 13.93 -5.75
N ARG A 217 3.58 13.90 -6.95
CA ARG A 217 2.94 15.09 -7.55
C ARG A 217 1.51 15.34 -7.06
N SER A 218 0.83 14.34 -6.51
CA SER A 218 -0.57 14.46 -6.07
C SER A 218 -0.75 14.45 -4.55
N ARG A 219 0.35 14.28 -3.80
CA ARG A 219 0.36 14.17 -2.34
C ARG A 219 0.80 15.48 -1.67
N VAL A 220 0.05 15.91 -0.67
CA VAL A 220 0.29 17.07 0.19
C VAL A 220 1.43 16.79 1.17
N GLY A 221 1.45 15.60 1.77
CA GLY A 221 2.52 15.15 2.67
C GLY A 221 3.59 14.26 2.02
N ARG A 222 4.48 13.72 2.84
CA ARG A 222 5.68 12.98 2.43
C ARG A 222 5.93 11.72 3.26
N PHE A 223 6.53 10.72 2.62
CA PHE A 223 6.98 9.47 3.25
C PHE A 223 8.48 9.51 3.62
N TRP A 224 9.20 10.56 3.26
CA TRP A 224 10.56 10.86 3.70
C TRP A 224 10.74 12.35 3.66
#